data_AF-A0A949X965-F1
#
_entry.id   AF-A0A949X965-F1
#
_cell.length_a   1.000
_cell.length_b   1.000
_cell.length_c   1.000
_cell.angle_alpha   90.00
_cell.angle_beta   90.00
_cell.angle_gamma   90.00
#
_symmetry.space_group_name_H-M   'P 1'
#
loop_
_entity.id
_entity.type
_entity.pdbx_description
1 polymer ?
#
loop_
_entity_poly.entity_id
_entity_poly.type
_entity_poly.pdbx_seq_one_letter_code
_entity_poly.pdbx_strand_id
1 'polypeptide(L)' 'SLEAAMHPAVTDYFYFVSNGNGHHRFAHTLEEHNRNVAAYRKAVMQK' A
#
# COMPACT_ATOMS: atom_id res chain seq x y z
N SER A 1 -7.95 -10.04 -10.66
CA SER A 1 -8.62 -11.25 -11.16
C SER A 1 -10.08 -11.24 -10.78
N LEU A 2 -10.92 -11.97 -11.52
CA LEU A 2 -12.36 -12.09 -11.23
C LEU A 2 -12.63 -12.70 -9.84
N GLU A 3 -11.84 -13.71 -9.46
CA GLU A 3 -11.93 -14.35 -8.13
C GLU A 3 -11.83 -13.34 -6.98
N ALA A 4 -10.83 -12.46 -6.99
CA ALA A 4 -10.66 -11.45 -5.92
C ALA A 4 -11.78 -10.39 -5.90
N ALA A 5 -12.47 -10.19 -7.02
CA ALA A 5 -13.63 -9.31 -7.09
C ALA A 5 -14.89 -9.98 -6.52
N MET A 6 -15.05 -11.29 -6.75
CA MET A 6 -16.15 -12.08 -6.21
C MET A 6 -15.94 -12.47 -4.74
N HIS A 7 -14.68 -12.66 -4.34
CA HIS A 7 -14.25 -13.08 -3.01
C HIS A 7 -13.14 -12.15 -2.50
N PRO A 8 -13.47 -10.88 -2.18
CA PRO A 8 -12.49 -9.96 -1.62
C PRO A 8 -12.08 -10.40 -0.22
N ALA A 9 -10.84 -10.09 0.17
CA ALA A 9 -10.44 -10.21 1.56
C ALA A 9 -11.23 -9.21 2.41
N VAL A 10 -11.73 -9.66 3.57
CA VAL A 10 -12.38 -8.77 4.54
C VAL A 10 -11.29 -8.03 5.30
N THR A 11 -11.09 -6.75 4.97
CA THR A 11 -10.07 -5.89 5.58
C THR A 11 -10.56 -4.45 5.66
N ASP A 12 -10.08 -3.69 6.64
CA ASP A 12 -10.38 -2.27 6.77
C ASP A 12 -9.32 -1.37 6.11
N TYR A 13 -8.59 -1.88 5.12
CA TYR A 13 -7.57 -1.09 4.42
C TYR A 13 -8.23 -0.17 3.38
N PHE A 14 -7.94 1.12 3.50
CA PHE A 14 -8.47 2.14 2.57
C PHE A 14 -7.40 2.68 1.62
N TYR A 15 -6.13 2.52 1.98
CA TYR A 15 -5.02 3.05 1.21
C TYR A 15 -3.94 1.98 0.98
N PHE A 16 -3.23 2.10 -0.13
CA PHE A 16 -2.05 1.28 -0.40
C PHE A 16 -0.97 2.09 -1.12
N VAL A 17 0.29 1.72 -0.94
CA VAL A 17 1.42 2.28 -1.68
C VAL A 17 2.47 1.20 -1.93
N SER A 18 3.18 1.28 -3.06
CA SER A 18 4.33 0.40 -3.32
C SER A 18 5.38 0.56 -2.22
N ASN A 19 6.06 -0.53 -1.87
CA ASN A 19 7.19 -0.47 -0.93
C ASN A 19 8.56 -0.41 -1.64
N GLY A 20 8.60 -0.38 -2.99
CA GLY A 20 9.82 -0.27 -3.79
C GLY A 20 10.56 -1.57 -4.13
N ASN A 21 10.06 -2.74 -3.67
CA ASN A 21 10.65 -4.06 -3.95
C ASN A 21 9.68 -5.05 -4.63
N GLY A 22 8.57 -4.55 -5.19
CA GLY A 22 7.56 -5.39 -5.86
C GLY A 22 6.38 -5.80 -4.97
N HIS A 23 6.30 -5.29 -3.73
CA HIS A 23 5.16 -5.48 -2.85
C HIS A 23 4.45 -4.15 -2.51
N HIS A 24 3.37 -4.25 -1.73
CA HIS A 24 2.55 -3.12 -1.29
C HIS A 24 2.46 -3.05 0.23
N ARG A 25 2.38 -1.82 0.75
CA ARG A 25 1.98 -1.53 2.13
C ARG A 25 0.54 -1.04 2.11
N PHE A 26 -0.30 -1.61 2.94
CA PHE A 26 -1.68 -1.21 3.15
C PHE A 26 -1.81 -0.33 4.40
N ALA A 27 -2.81 0.53 4.45
CA ALA A 27 -3.03 1.46 5.56
C ALA A 27 -4.53 1.70 5.79
N HIS A 28 -4.89 1.89 7.06
CA HIS A 28 -6.25 2.16 7.51
C HIS A 28 -6.56 3.67 7.55
N THR A 29 -5.54 4.52 7.69
CA THR A 29 -5.73 5.97 7.80
C THR A 29 -4.87 6.72 6.79
N LEU A 30 -5.30 7.95 6.47
CA LEU A 30 -4.53 8.84 5.59
C LEU A 30 -3.16 9.18 6.19
N GLU A 31 -3.07 9.31 7.51
CA GLU A 31 -1.80 9.59 8.20
C GLU A 31 -0.81 8.43 8.03
N GLU A 32 -1.26 7.20 8.21
CA GLU A 32 -0.46 5.99 7.98
C GLU A 32 -0.05 5.88 6.51
N HIS A 33 -0.98 6.14 5.59
CA HIS A 33 -0.68 6.17 4.16
C HIS A 33 0.43 7.18 3.84
N ASN A 34 0.35 8.40 4.38
CA ASN A 34 1.35 9.45 4.13
C ASN A 34 2.74 9.07 4.68
N ARG A 35 2.82 8.38 5.83
CA ARG A 35 4.08 7.81 6.32
C ARG A 35 4.64 6.77 5.35
N ASN A 36 3.80 5.87 4.85
CA ASN A 36 4.21 4.85 3.89
C ASN A 36 4.67 5.48 2.56
N VAL A 37 4.00 6.53 2.08
CA VAL A 37 4.40 7.31 0.90
C VAL A 37 5.75 7.99 1.11
N ALA A 38 5.98 8.59 2.27
CA ALA A 38 7.28 9.21 2.58
C ALA A 38 8.41 8.17 2.58
N ALA A 39 8.17 6.98 3.16
CA ALA A 39 9.13 5.88 3.14
C ALA A 39 9.40 5.38 1.71
N TYR A 40 8.36 5.22 0.89
CA TYR A 40 8.50 4.85 -0.52
C TYR A 40 9.32 5.87 -1.30
N ARG A 41 9.01 7.17 -1.16
CA ARG A 41 9.74 8.26 -1.83
C ARG A 41 11.22 8.26 -1.48
N LYS A 42 11.57 8.06 -0.20
CA LYS A 42 12.97 7.93 0.23
C LYS A 42 13.65 6.72 -0.42
N ALA A 43 12.98 5.57 -0.46
CA ALA A 43 13.53 4.34 -1.03
C ALA A 43 13.76 4.43 -2.55
N VAL A 44 12.91 5.15 -3.29
CA VAL A 44 13.11 5.36 -4.74
C VAL A 44 14.12 6.45 -5.07
N MET A 45 14.31 7.44 -4.19
CA MET A 45 15.35 8.48 -4.36
C MET A 45 16.77 7.96 -4.05
N GLN A 46 16.89 6.87 -3.29
CA GLN A 46 18.17 6.25 -2.94
C GLN A 46 18.60 5.13 -3.90
N LYS A 47 17.82 4.90 -4.97
CA LYS A 47 18.18 4.03 -6.09
C LYS A 47 18.74 4.86 -7.23
#